data_AF-A0A2G5VL56-F1
#
_entry.id   AF-A0A2G5VL56-F1
#
_cell.length_a   1.000
_cell.length_b   1.000
_cell.length_c   1.000
_cell.angle_alpha   90.00
_cell.angle_beta   90.00
_cell.angle_gamma   90.00
#
_symmetry.space_group_name_H-M   'P 1'
#
loop_
_entity.id
_entity.type
_entity.pdbx_description
1 polymer ?
#
loop_
_entity_poly.entity_id
_entity_poly.type
_entity_poly.pdbx_seq_one_letter_code
_entity_poly.pdbx_strand_id
1 'polypeptide(L)'
;MDASKQASAFSTYSPYGFAYDCLLNITGTGTLDVYYGGITESKSNLIASYSVSTAAPNLPQLLRGVVRTYVLTGGIATVNIKRYGYFCNHIDKNMNGFITSREYKTNLTLPYSQDSLYYYSKGLFNYTLNLQTVDLSQNKSLQLTITNNKTNVLNVVYNSSNPPMLNTVLSGVGNEMDVFYKADYDSKKGGFYIDFTATKVKASAAKTYGLLVIFAILWAPFF
;
A
#
# COMPACT_ATOMS: atom_id res chain seq x y z
N MET A 1 24.28 7.60 -0.76
CA MET A 1 24.53 7.62 0.70
C MET A 1 25.74 6.76 0.97
N ASP A 2 26.67 7.22 1.81
CA ASP A 2 27.86 6.47 2.20
C ASP A 2 27.87 6.31 3.71
N ALA A 3 27.63 5.08 4.16
CA ALA A 3 27.63 4.69 5.55
C ALA A 3 28.72 3.65 5.86
N SER A 4 29.86 3.73 5.16
CA SER A 4 31.01 2.85 5.36
C SER A 4 31.76 3.07 6.68
N LYS A 5 31.71 4.30 7.22
CA LYS A 5 32.38 4.70 8.48
C LYS A 5 31.42 5.03 9.62
N GLN A 6 30.29 5.66 9.29
CA GLN A 6 29.23 6.04 10.24
C GLN A 6 27.90 6.03 9.50
N ALA A 7 26.78 5.94 10.22
CA ALA A 7 25.46 6.07 9.61
C ALA A 7 25.34 7.35 8.76
N SER A 8 24.73 7.23 7.59
CA SER A 8 24.39 8.34 6.70
C SER A 8 22.89 8.53 6.71
N ALA A 9 22.41 9.77 6.79
CA ALA A 9 20.98 10.04 6.82
C ALA A 9 20.60 11.24 5.99
N PHE A 10 19.37 11.22 5.47
CA PHE A 10 18.71 12.40 4.92
C PHE A 10 17.22 12.34 5.27
N SER A 11 16.53 13.48 5.16
CA SER A 11 15.09 13.53 5.39
C SER A 11 14.37 14.21 4.24
N THR A 12 13.14 13.78 4.02
CA THR A 12 12.17 14.46 3.17
C THR A 12 11.09 15.08 4.03
N TYR A 13 10.51 16.17 3.55
CA TYR A 13 9.48 16.92 4.27
C TYR A 13 8.29 17.23 3.37
N SER A 14 7.09 16.86 3.81
CA SER A 14 5.84 17.24 3.19
C SER A 14 5.03 18.09 4.18
N PRO A 15 4.69 19.34 3.82
CA PRO A 15 3.68 20.10 4.56
C PRO A 15 2.43 19.27 4.79
N TYR A 16 2.02 19.16 6.06
CA TYR A 16 0.83 18.42 6.49
C TYR A 16 0.75 16.93 6.06
N GLY A 17 1.85 16.35 5.57
CA GLY A 17 1.93 14.97 5.12
C GLY A 17 1.18 14.63 3.82
N PHE A 18 0.77 15.62 3.03
CA PHE A 18 0.01 15.39 1.78
C PHE A 18 0.80 14.70 0.66
N ALA A 19 2.08 15.05 0.51
CA ALA A 19 2.91 14.52 -0.54
C ALA A 19 3.50 13.18 -0.10
N TYR A 20 3.31 12.13 -0.88
CA TYR A 20 3.94 10.83 -0.65
C TYR A 20 5.32 10.80 -1.31
N ASP A 21 6.27 10.16 -0.63
CA ASP A 21 7.50 9.73 -1.28
C ASP A 21 7.31 8.33 -1.80
N CYS A 22 7.80 8.09 -3.01
CA CYS A 22 7.90 6.74 -3.53
C CYS A 22 9.35 6.29 -3.51
N LEU A 23 9.66 5.33 -2.66
CA LEU A 23 10.94 4.64 -2.66
C LEU A 23 10.92 3.62 -3.81
N LEU A 24 11.65 3.92 -4.89
CA LEU A 24 11.58 3.18 -6.14
C LEU A 24 12.53 1.98 -6.16
N ASN A 25 13.77 2.20 -5.75
CA ASN A 25 14.80 1.17 -5.66
C ASN A 25 15.91 1.61 -4.70
N ILE A 26 16.68 0.62 -4.26
CA ILE A 26 17.91 0.80 -3.50
C ILE A 26 18.96 -0.13 -4.13
N THR A 27 20.14 0.39 -4.43
CA THR A 27 21.25 -0.40 -4.99
C THR A 27 22.53 -0.17 -4.21
N GLY A 28 23.39 -1.19 -4.12
CA GLY A 28 24.63 -1.16 -3.32
C GLY A 28 24.60 -2.13 -2.15
N THR A 29 25.04 -1.70 -0.96
CA THR A 29 25.14 -2.53 0.25
C THR A 29 24.63 -1.80 1.50
N GLY A 30 24.43 -2.56 2.58
CA GLY A 30 23.99 -2.05 3.87
C GLY A 30 22.50 -2.25 4.12
N THR A 31 21.98 -1.52 5.11
CA THR A 31 20.56 -1.52 5.48
C THR A 31 20.05 -0.09 5.50
N LEU A 32 18.91 0.14 4.85
CA LEU A 32 18.19 1.41 4.87
C LEU A 32 17.00 1.31 5.83
N ASP A 33 17.09 2.00 6.95
CA ASP A 33 15.97 2.18 7.88
C ASP A 33 15.18 3.45 7.51
N VAL A 34 13.86 3.38 7.64
CA VAL A 34 12.95 4.48 7.38
C VAL A 34 12.12 4.78 8.63
N TYR A 35 12.24 6.01 9.10
CA TYR A 35 11.53 6.54 10.27
C TYR A 35 10.54 7.62 9.84
N TYR A 36 9.44 7.77 10.57
CA TYR A 36 8.61 8.97 10.45
C TYR A 36 8.98 9.98 11.54
N GLY A 37 9.42 11.17 11.12
CA GLY A 37 10.06 12.14 12.01
C GLY A 37 11.54 11.86 12.25
N GLY A 38 12.15 12.65 13.14
CA GLY A 38 13.52 12.39 13.61
C GLY A 38 13.62 11.10 14.42
N ILE A 39 14.77 10.42 14.37
CA ILE A 39 14.99 9.14 15.05
C ILE A 39 14.81 9.34 16.57
N THR A 40 13.89 8.59 17.19
CA THR A 40 13.72 8.61 18.65
C THR A 40 14.79 7.74 19.32
N GLU A 41 15.12 8.01 20.59
CA GLU A 41 16.07 7.19 21.35
C GLU A 41 15.69 5.71 21.36
N SER A 42 14.40 5.42 21.48
CA SER A 42 13.85 4.06 21.47
C SER A 42 13.61 3.49 20.06
N LYS A 43 13.85 4.27 19.00
CA LYS A 43 13.53 3.93 17.60
C LYS A 43 12.06 3.53 17.37
N SER A 44 11.16 3.95 18.25
CA SER A 44 9.73 3.61 18.21
C SER A 44 9.04 4.02 16.90
N ASN A 45 9.56 5.05 16.24
CA ASN A 45 9.08 5.59 14.97
C ASN A 45 9.70 4.96 13.71
N LEU A 46 10.45 3.85 13.86
CA LEU A 46 10.85 3.01 12.73
C LEU A 46 9.62 2.39 12.07
N ILE A 47 9.53 2.52 10.75
CA ILE A 47 8.41 2.01 9.93
C ILE A 47 8.83 0.84 9.07
N ALA A 48 10.04 0.87 8.52
CA ALA A 48 10.55 -0.20 7.67
C ALA A 48 12.08 -0.24 7.68
N SER A 49 12.61 -1.44 7.48
CA SER A 49 14.04 -1.69 7.29
C SER A 49 14.24 -2.50 6.01
N TYR A 50 15.09 -2.01 5.14
CA TYR A 50 15.38 -2.61 3.84
C TYR A 50 16.84 -3.04 3.80
N SER A 51 17.08 -4.36 3.79
CA SER A 51 18.39 -4.88 3.40
C SER A 51 18.58 -4.64 1.91
N VAL A 52 19.62 -3.91 1.52
CA VAL A 52 19.81 -3.49 0.11
C VAL A 52 19.92 -4.69 -0.84
N SER A 53 20.40 -5.83 -0.36
CA SER A 53 20.53 -7.06 -1.15
C SER A 53 19.20 -7.77 -1.45
N THR A 54 18.14 -7.51 -0.68
CA THR A 54 16.89 -8.28 -0.76
C THR A 54 15.63 -7.41 -0.83
N ALA A 55 15.75 -6.09 -0.83
CA ALA A 55 14.61 -5.16 -0.80
C ALA A 55 13.76 -5.13 -2.08
N ALA A 56 14.26 -5.66 -3.20
CA ALA A 56 13.62 -5.52 -4.51
C ALA A 56 12.14 -5.94 -4.58
N PRO A 57 11.67 -7.03 -3.93
CA PRO A 57 10.26 -7.40 -3.92
C PRO A 57 9.38 -6.32 -3.27
N ASN A 58 9.90 -5.67 -2.22
CA ASN A 58 9.17 -4.69 -1.41
C ASN A 58 9.13 -3.28 -2.01
N LEU A 59 9.60 -3.13 -3.26
CA LEU A 59 9.71 -1.85 -3.94
C LEU A 59 9.00 -1.88 -5.31
N PRO A 60 8.25 -0.82 -5.68
CA PRO A 60 8.20 0.48 -5.00
C PRO A 60 7.33 0.50 -3.73
N GLN A 61 7.71 1.30 -2.74
CA GLN A 61 6.92 1.56 -1.53
C GLN A 61 6.52 3.04 -1.44
N LEU A 62 5.22 3.29 -1.19
CA LEU A 62 4.72 4.62 -0.86
C LEU A 62 4.92 4.91 0.63
N LEU A 63 5.64 5.99 0.94
CA LEU A 63 5.95 6.43 2.28
C LEU A 63 5.23 7.75 2.57
N ARG A 64 4.46 7.76 3.66
CA ARG A 64 3.57 8.86 4.06
C ARG A 64 4.14 9.59 5.29
N GLY A 65 3.43 10.59 5.80
CA GLY A 65 3.83 11.36 6.99
C GLY A 65 4.48 12.72 6.71
N VAL A 66 4.66 13.56 7.72
CA VAL A 66 5.14 14.95 7.55
C VAL A 66 6.64 14.98 7.26
N VAL A 67 7.42 14.22 8.02
CA VAL A 67 8.86 14.05 7.84
C VAL A 67 9.13 12.56 7.67
N ARG A 68 9.93 12.16 6.68
CA ARG A 68 10.51 10.81 6.62
C ARG A 68 12.01 10.92 6.69
N THR A 69 12.62 10.15 7.58
CA THR A 69 14.06 10.11 7.75
C THR A 69 14.56 8.74 7.29
N TYR A 70 15.54 8.77 6.39
CA TYR A 70 16.16 7.61 5.77
C TYR A 70 17.57 7.49 6.31
N VAL A 71 17.91 6.34 6.87
CA VAL A 71 19.20 6.11 7.54
C VAL A 71 19.84 4.87 6.94
N LEU A 72 20.98 5.05 6.28
CA LEU A 72 21.81 3.96 5.80
C LEU A 72 22.84 3.60 6.86
N THR A 73 23.01 2.31 7.11
CA THR A 73 24.09 1.77 7.96
C THR A 73 24.84 0.63 7.27
N GLY A 74 26.16 0.56 7.49
CA GLY A 74 26.96 -0.61 7.14
C GLY A 74 27.20 -0.82 5.65
N GLY A 75 27.26 0.24 4.85
CA GLY A 75 27.47 0.11 3.41
C GLY A 75 27.38 1.43 2.65
N ILE A 76 27.44 1.32 1.33
CA ILE A 76 27.25 2.43 0.40
C ILE A 76 26.09 2.07 -0.50
N ALA A 77 25.09 2.95 -0.55
CA ALA A 77 23.90 2.70 -1.34
C ALA A 77 23.41 3.94 -2.07
N THR A 78 22.89 3.72 -3.27
CA THR A 78 22.09 4.69 -4.01
C THR A 78 20.62 4.42 -3.69
N VAL A 79 19.96 5.43 -3.13
CA VAL A 79 18.54 5.38 -2.77
C VAL A 79 17.77 6.24 -3.76
N ASN A 80 16.86 5.64 -4.53
CA ASN A 80 16.07 6.36 -5.53
C ASN A 80 14.67 6.64 -5.00
N ILE A 81 14.35 7.93 -4.84
CA ILE A 81 13.07 8.40 -4.33
C ILE A 81 12.46 9.40 -5.31
N LYS A 82 11.17 9.21 -5.61
CA LYS A 82 10.36 10.18 -6.33
C LYS A 82 9.39 10.85 -5.38
N ARG A 83 9.50 12.18 -5.24
CA ARG A 83 8.51 12.99 -4.50
C ARG A 83 7.22 13.12 -5.32
N TYR A 84 6.08 13.21 -4.63
CA TYR A 84 4.76 13.26 -5.26
C TYR A 84 4.50 12.02 -6.13
N GLY A 85 4.74 10.85 -5.53
CA GLY A 85 4.71 9.55 -6.20
C GLY A 85 3.34 9.07 -6.67
N TYR A 86 2.55 9.88 -7.38
CA TYR A 86 1.30 9.52 -8.06
C TYR A 86 1.44 8.36 -9.06
N PHE A 87 2.65 7.88 -9.31
CA PHE A 87 2.91 6.72 -10.17
C PHE A 87 3.03 5.43 -9.37
N CYS A 88 3.34 5.49 -8.08
CA CYS A 88 3.63 4.30 -7.28
C CYS A 88 2.39 3.67 -6.65
N ASN A 89 1.24 4.33 -6.81
CA ASN A 89 -0.05 3.71 -6.62
C ASN A 89 -0.59 3.04 -7.89
N HIS A 90 0.11 3.16 -9.04
CA HIS A 90 -0.19 2.36 -10.22
C HIS A 90 0.54 1.01 -10.12
N ILE A 91 -0.24 -0.07 -10.11
CA ILE A 91 0.26 -1.43 -9.96
C ILE A 91 0.30 -2.10 -11.33
N ASP A 92 1.49 -2.48 -11.76
CA ASP A 92 1.77 -3.16 -13.02
C ASP A 92 2.49 -4.51 -12.86
N LYS A 93 3.10 -4.73 -11.69
CA LYS A 93 3.82 -5.93 -11.27
C LYS A 93 3.38 -6.39 -9.88
N ASN A 94 3.78 -7.61 -9.50
CA ASN A 94 3.59 -8.08 -8.13
C ASN A 94 4.33 -7.17 -7.15
N MET A 95 3.70 -6.85 -6.03
CA MET A 95 4.31 -6.05 -4.97
C MET A 95 3.87 -6.52 -3.59
N ASN A 96 4.78 -6.41 -2.65
CA ASN A 96 4.51 -6.53 -1.22
C ASN A 96 4.99 -5.26 -0.53
N GLY A 97 4.35 -4.87 0.56
CA GLY A 97 4.67 -3.64 1.25
C GLY A 97 3.69 -3.39 2.38
N PHE A 98 3.52 -2.12 2.72
CA PHE A 98 2.60 -1.71 3.78
C PHE A 98 1.88 -0.42 3.44
N ILE A 99 0.82 -0.14 4.18
CA ILE A 99 0.04 1.09 4.11
C ILE A 99 -0.14 1.61 5.53
N THR A 100 0.10 2.90 5.71
CA THR A 100 -0.06 3.59 6.99
C THR A 100 -0.94 4.82 6.84
N SER A 101 -1.51 5.30 7.95
CA SER A 101 -2.00 6.69 7.99
C SER A 101 -0.84 7.68 8.05
N ARG A 102 -1.11 8.96 7.76
CA ARG A 102 -0.08 10.03 7.82
C ARG A 102 0.50 10.23 9.22
N GLU A 103 -0.28 9.96 10.25
CA GLU A 103 0.06 10.18 11.66
C GLU A 103 0.67 8.95 12.35
N TYR A 104 0.63 7.77 11.73
CA TYR A 104 1.10 6.52 12.33
C TYR A 104 2.52 6.67 12.90
N LYS A 105 2.71 6.37 14.19
CA LYS A 105 4.01 6.51 14.90
C LYS A 105 4.68 7.91 14.85
N THR A 106 3.97 8.96 14.46
CA THR A 106 4.51 10.34 14.45
C THR A 106 4.23 11.13 15.73
N ASN A 107 3.22 10.71 16.51
CA ASN A 107 2.63 11.48 17.62
C ASN A 107 2.15 12.90 17.23
N LEU A 108 1.99 13.17 15.93
CA LEU A 108 1.48 14.44 15.43
C LEU A 108 -0.04 14.41 15.39
N THR A 109 -0.64 15.55 15.73
CA THR A 109 -2.05 15.84 15.41
C THR A 109 -2.08 16.62 14.10
N LEU A 110 -2.80 16.11 13.11
CA LEU A 110 -2.93 16.74 11.79
C LEU A 110 -4.34 17.38 11.65
N PRO A 111 -4.47 18.58 11.06
CA PRO A 111 -5.70 19.36 11.05
C PRO A 111 -6.71 18.91 9.98
N TYR A 112 -6.75 17.62 9.65
CA TYR A 112 -7.63 17.07 8.62
C TYR A 112 -8.40 15.90 9.18
N SER A 113 -9.68 15.80 8.86
CA SER A 113 -10.54 14.71 9.33
C SER A 113 -10.41 13.42 8.49
N GLN A 114 -9.89 13.50 7.27
CA GLN A 114 -9.91 12.37 6.34
C GLN A 114 -8.52 12.07 5.81
N ASP A 115 -8.23 10.80 5.60
CA ASP A 115 -6.98 10.30 5.04
C ASP A 115 -7.26 9.14 4.06
N SER A 116 -6.85 9.28 2.81
CA SER A 116 -7.10 8.26 1.78
C SER A 116 -5.83 7.85 1.06
N LEU A 117 -5.78 6.58 0.70
CA LEU A 117 -4.78 6.05 -0.21
C LEU A 117 -5.45 5.09 -1.20
N TYR A 118 -5.24 5.36 -2.48
CA TYR A 118 -5.88 4.66 -3.57
C TYR A 118 -4.84 4.05 -4.50
N TYR A 119 -4.98 2.77 -4.81
CA TYR A 119 -4.18 2.02 -5.78
C TYR A 119 -5.03 1.59 -6.97
N TYR A 120 -4.42 1.61 -8.15
CA TYR A 120 -5.05 1.26 -9.42
C TYR A 120 -4.14 0.37 -10.27
N SER A 121 -4.73 -0.60 -10.96
CA SER A 121 -4.08 -1.45 -11.94
C SER A 121 -4.87 -1.51 -13.23
N LYS A 122 -4.18 -1.63 -14.38
CA LYS A 122 -4.85 -1.86 -15.69
C LYS A 122 -5.44 -3.26 -15.81
N GLY A 123 -4.89 -4.23 -15.08
CA GLY A 123 -5.34 -5.63 -15.07
C GLY A 123 -5.79 -6.06 -13.69
N LEU A 124 -6.23 -7.31 -13.57
CA LEU A 124 -6.67 -7.88 -12.30
C LEU A 124 -5.48 -8.27 -11.42
N PHE A 125 -5.56 -7.86 -10.16
CA PHE A 125 -4.67 -8.26 -9.09
C PHE A 125 -5.48 -8.85 -7.95
N ASN A 126 -4.94 -9.88 -7.31
CA ASN A 126 -5.40 -10.32 -6.01
C ASN A 126 -4.73 -9.43 -4.96
N TYR A 127 -5.54 -8.61 -4.29
CA TYR A 127 -5.09 -7.79 -3.18
C TYR A 127 -5.27 -8.54 -1.87
N THR A 128 -4.27 -8.48 -0.99
CA THR A 128 -4.37 -8.96 0.39
C THR A 128 -4.04 -7.82 1.34
N LEU A 129 -4.88 -7.63 2.35
CA LEU A 129 -4.75 -6.59 3.37
C LEU A 129 -4.74 -7.27 4.74
N ASN A 130 -3.63 -7.17 5.45
CA ASN A 130 -3.50 -7.68 6.82
C ASN A 130 -3.39 -6.50 7.79
N LEU A 131 -4.48 -6.23 8.52
CA LEU A 131 -4.52 -5.09 9.44
C LEU A 131 -3.79 -5.43 10.75
N GLN A 132 -2.63 -4.80 10.95
CA GLN A 132 -1.78 -5.03 12.11
C GLN A 132 -2.21 -4.16 13.30
N THR A 133 -2.43 -2.88 13.04
CA THR A 133 -2.83 -1.90 14.06
C THR A 133 -3.79 -0.87 13.49
N VAL A 134 -4.71 -0.40 14.31
CA VAL A 134 -5.60 0.72 14.01
C VAL A 134 -6.07 1.36 15.31
N ASP A 135 -6.09 2.69 15.36
CA ASP A 135 -6.80 3.45 16.38
C ASP A 135 -8.20 3.81 15.87
N LEU A 136 -9.23 3.28 16.53
CA LEU A 136 -10.64 3.54 16.24
C LEU A 136 -11.34 4.32 17.37
N SER A 137 -10.57 4.92 18.29
CA SER A 137 -11.10 5.77 19.36
C SER A 137 -11.71 7.07 18.80
N GLN A 138 -12.52 7.77 19.59
CA GLN A 138 -12.97 9.14 19.27
C GLN A 138 -13.64 9.26 17.89
N ASN A 139 -14.62 8.40 17.60
CA ASN A 139 -15.41 8.37 16.35
C ASN A 139 -14.60 8.10 15.07
N LYS A 140 -13.39 7.57 15.19
CA LYS A 140 -12.58 7.19 14.04
C LYS A 140 -13.15 5.96 13.33
N SER A 141 -12.94 5.89 12.02
CA SER A 141 -13.31 4.72 11.22
C SER A 141 -12.28 4.43 10.14
N LEU A 142 -12.09 3.15 9.84
CA LEU A 142 -11.27 2.66 8.75
C LEU A 142 -12.16 1.91 7.76
N GLN A 143 -12.14 2.31 6.50
CA GLN A 143 -12.81 1.62 5.41
C GLN A 143 -11.77 1.03 4.47
N LEU A 144 -11.95 -0.25 4.13
CA LEU A 144 -11.11 -0.97 3.18
C LEU A 144 -11.99 -1.43 2.02
N THR A 145 -11.63 -1.00 0.81
CA THR A 145 -12.40 -1.28 -0.40
C THR A 145 -11.51 -1.92 -1.46
N ILE A 146 -12.01 -2.95 -2.13
CA ILE A 146 -11.43 -3.50 -3.35
C ILE A 146 -12.53 -3.50 -4.40
N THR A 147 -12.27 -2.91 -5.56
CA THR A 147 -13.21 -2.84 -6.68
C THR A 147 -12.69 -3.59 -7.90
N ASN A 148 -13.62 -4.17 -8.65
CA ASN A 148 -13.39 -4.67 -9.99
C ASN A 148 -14.37 -3.95 -10.94
N ASN A 149 -13.86 -3.11 -11.84
CA ASN A 149 -14.65 -2.31 -12.76
C ASN A 149 -15.82 -1.59 -12.05
N LYS A 150 -15.50 -0.87 -10.96
CA LYS A 150 -16.45 -0.13 -10.09
C LYS A 150 -17.43 -0.97 -9.28
N THR A 151 -17.37 -2.30 -9.37
CA THR A 151 -18.15 -3.19 -8.49
C THR A 151 -17.32 -3.52 -7.25
N ASN A 152 -17.90 -3.36 -6.07
CA ASN A 152 -17.24 -3.72 -4.82
C ASN A 152 -17.10 -5.25 -4.71
N VAL A 153 -15.85 -5.71 -4.59
CA VAL A 153 -15.50 -7.10 -4.26
C VAL A 153 -15.25 -7.25 -2.76
N LEU A 154 -14.68 -6.21 -2.14
CA LEU A 154 -14.57 -6.06 -0.70
C LEU A 154 -15.01 -4.63 -0.37
N ASN A 155 -15.82 -4.47 0.68
CA ASN A 155 -16.12 -3.17 1.27
C ASN A 155 -16.44 -3.39 2.75
N VAL A 156 -15.48 -3.13 3.62
CA VAL A 156 -15.63 -3.28 5.07
C VAL A 156 -15.36 -1.95 5.76
N VAL A 157 -16.15 -1.65 6.79
CA VAL A 157 -16.01 -0.44 7.60
C VAL A 157 -15.85 -0.85 9.06
N TYR A 158 -14.72 -0.46 9.64
CA TYR A 158 -14.39 -0.68 11.04
C TYR A 158 -14.49 0.63 11.82
N ASN A 159 -14.99 0.54 13.06
CA ASN A 159 -15.09 1.64 14.02
C ASN A 159 -15.12 1.07 15.45
N SER A 160 -15.30 1.91 16.47
CA SER A 160 -15.33 1.47 17.88
C SER A 160 -16.45 0.46 18.20
N SER A 161 -17.57 0.49 17.47
CA SER A 161 -18.70 -0.43 17.65
C SER A 161 -18.60 -1.69 16.80
N ASN A 162 -17.78 -1.67 15.74
CA ASN A 162 -17.47 -2.79 14.86
C ASN A 162 -15.95 -2.88 14.68
N PRO A 163 -15.20 -3.31 15.70
CA PRO A 163 -13.75 -3.39 15.63
C PRO A 163 -13.30 -4.55 14.71
N PRO A 164 -12.16 -4.42 14.02
CA PRO A 164 -11.59 -5.51 13.23
C PRO A 164 -10.98 -6.57 14.14
N MET A 165 -10.94 -7.80 13.66
CA MET A 165 -9.99 -8.79 14.18
C MET A 165 -8.62 -8.49 13.57
N LEU A 166 -7.68 -8.01 14.39
CA LEU A 166 -6.31 -7.74 13.96
C LEU A 166 -5.61 -9.03 13.52
N ASN A 167 -4.61 -8.89 12.65
CA ASN A 167 -3.84 -10.01 12.07
C ASN A 167 -4.69 -10.96 11.22
N THR A 168 -5.87 -10.52 10.79
CA THR A 168 -6.71 -11.26 9.84
C THR A 168 -6.50 -10.72 8.44
N VAL A 169 -6.27 -11.63 7.50
CA VAL A 169 -6.09 -11.28 6.08
C VAL A 169 -7.44 -11.14 5.41
N LEU A 170 -7.72 -9.95 4.89
CA LEU A 170 -8.78 -9.70 3.94
C LEU A 170 -8.23 -9.79 2.52
N SER A 171 -9.02 -10.27 1.57
CA SER A 171 -8.56 -10.38 0.19
C SER A 171 -9.68 -10.18 -0.82
N GLY A 172 -9.31 -9.76 -2.03
CA GLY A 172 -10.23 -9.62 -3.15
C GLY A 172 -9.49 -9.46 -4.47
N VAL A 173 -10.08 -9.98 -5.55
CA VAL A 173 -9.56 -9.80 -6.91
C VAL A 173 -10.21 -8.59 -7.54
N GLY A 174 -9.41 -7.58 -7.85
CA GLY A 174 -9.89 -6.31 -8.39
C GLY A 174 -8.86 -5.60 -9.25
N ASN A 175 -9.24 -4.42 -9.73
CA ASN A 175 -8.36 -3.49 -10.44
C ASN A 175 -8.12 -2.21 -9.64
N GLU A 176 -8.81 -2.00 -8.52
CA GLU A 176 -8.59 -0.85 -7.64
C GLU A 176 -8.71 -1.27 -6.17
N MET A 177 -7.96 -0.59 -5.31
CA MET A 177 -7.99 -0.77 -3.86
C MET A 177 -7.91 0.60 -3.19
N ASP A 178 -8.79 0.84 -2.21
CA ASP A 178 -8.84 2.08 -1.45
C ASP A 178 -8.79 1.79 0.05
N VAL A 179 -7.96 2.58 0.74
CA VAL A 179 -7.94 2.67 2.20
C VAL A 179 -8.36 4.08 2.59
N PHE A 180 -9.48 4.19 3.29
CA PHE A 180 -10.03 5.45 3.75
C PHE A 180 -10.13 5.46 5.27
N TYR A 181 -9.42 6.39 5.91
CA TYR A 181 -9.40 6.58 7.35
C TYR A 181 -9.99 7.94 7.72
N LYS A 182 -11.05 7.91 8.52
CA LYS A 182 -11.78 9.09 8.98
C LYS A 182 -11.57 9.26 10.48
N ALA A 183 -11.42 10.51 10.89
CA ALA A 183 -11.25 10.97 12.25
C ALA A 183 -11.91 12.34 12.41
N ASP A 184 -12.28 12.74 13.62
CA ASP A 184 -12.67 14.12 13.88
C ASP A 184 -11.45 15.05 13.76
N TYR A 185 -11.68 16.35 13.50
CA TYR A 185 -10.58 17.33 13.48
C TYR A 185 -9.77 17.23 14.78
N ASP A 186 -8.45 17.29 14.66
CA ASP A 186 -7.48 17.21 15.76
C ASP A 186 -7.45 15.92 16.60
N SER A 187 -8.25 14.90 16.25
CA SER A 187 -8.29 13.61 16.96
C SER A 187 -7.24 12.59 16.49
N LYS A 188 -6.46 12.90 15.44
CA LYS A 188 -5.57 11.98 14.71
C LYS A 188 -4.29 11.58 15.45
N LYS A 189 -4.44 10.93 16.61
CA LYS A 189 -3.41 10.10 17.23
C LYS A 189 -3.68 8.62 16.90
N GLY A 190 -2.67 7.77 17.07
CA GLY A 190 -2.81 6.31 16.99
C GLY A 190 -2.75 5.68 15.57
N GLY A 191 -3.37 6.31 14.57
CA GLY A 191 -3.23 5.94 13.15
C GLY A 191 -3.53 4.47 12.82
N PHE A 192 -3.00 3.97 11.69
CA PHE A 192 -3.09 2.55 11.32
C PHE A 192 -1.86 2.05 10.58
N TYR A 193 -1.68 0.72 10.55
CA TYR A 193 -0.69 0.01 9.75
C TYR A 193 -1.30 -1.27 9.19
N ILE A 194 -1.15 -1.48 7.88
CA ILE A 194 -1.64 -2.63 7.12
C ILE A 194 -0.49 -3.21 6.32
N ASP A 195 -0.22 -4.51 6.43
CA ASP A 195 0.61 -5.19 5.44
C ASP A 195 -0.22 -5.47 4.19
N PHE A 196 0.41 -5.23 3.05
CA PHE A 196 -0.24 -5.20 1.75
C PHE A 196 0.51 -6.09 0.76
N THR A 197 -0.24 -6.90 0.00
CA THR A 197 0.30 -7.50 -1.23
C THR A 197 -0.67 -7.34 -2.39
N ALA A 198 -0.11 -7.23 -3.59
CA ALA A 198 -0.85 -7.31 -4.83
C ALA A 198 -0.15 -8.33 -5.73
N THR A 199 -0.85 -9.39 -6.10
CA THR A 199 -0.35 -10.43 -6.99
C THR A 199 -1.15 -10.44 -8.28
N LYS A 200 -0.47 -10.30 -9.42
CA LYS A 200 -1.10 -10.28 -10.74
C LYS A 200 -1.86 -11.58 -10.96
N VAL A 201 -3.15 -11.47 -11.28
CA VAL A 201 -3.96 -12.63 -11.63
C VAL A 201 -3.57 -13.05 -13.05
N LYS A 202 -3.09 -14.28 -13.19
CA LYS A 202 -2.85 -14.84 -14.53
C LYS A 202 -4.19 -14.90 -15.25
N ALA A 203 -4.24 -14.39 -16.49
CA ALA A 203 -5.39 -14.60 -17.34
C ALA A 203 -5.64 -16.12 -17.39
N SER A 204 -6.83 -16.54 -16.97
CA SER A 204 -7.31 -17.88 -17.25
C SER A 204 -7.26 -18.05 -18.77
N ALA A 205 -6.48 -19.02 -19.25
CA ALA A 205 -6.58 -19.48 -20.63
C ALA A 205 -7.92 -20.22 -20.77
N ALA A 206 -9.02 -19.49 -20.69
CA ALA A 206 -10.32 -20.02 -21.05
C ALA A 206 -10.24 -20.36 -22.54
N LYS A 207 -10.08 -21.65 -22.84
CA LYS A 207 -10.35 -22.18 -24.18
C LYS A 207 -11.80 -21.81 -24.47
N THR A 208 -12.01 -20.79 -25.29
CA THR A 208 -13.28 -20.57 -25.97
C THR A 208 -13.54 -21.81 -26.81
N TYR A 209 -14.30 -22.76 -26.27
CA TYR A 209 -14.98 -23.76 -27.09
C TYR A 209 -16.00 -23.00 -27.91
N GLY A 210 -15.60 -22.60 -29.12
CA GLY A 210 -16.53 -22.07 -30.12
C GLY A 210 -17.61 -23.12 -30.33
N LEU A 211 -18.85 -22.76 -29.99
CA LEU A 211 -20.03 -23.57 -30.25
C LEU A 211 -20.25 -23.54 -31.78
N LEU A 212 -19.71 -24.54 -32.48
CA LEU A 212 -20.01 -24.78 -33.89
C LEU A 212 -21.47 -25.23 -33.96
N VAL A 213 -22.37 -24.28 -34.21
CA VAL A 213 -23.77 -24.57 -34.57
C VAL A 213 -23.77 -25.00 -36.04
N ILE A 214 -23.87 -26.31 -36.28
CA ILE A 214 -24.10 -26.87 -37.62
C ILE A 214 -25.61 -26.84 -37.85
N PHE A 215 -26.08 -26.01 -38.79
CA PHE A 215 -27.44 -26.10 -39.31
C PHE A 215 -27.53 -27.26 -40.29
N ALA A 216 -28.18 -28.35 -39.88
CA ALA A 216 -28.60 -29.41 -40.80
C ALA A 216 -29.84 -28.92 -41.56
N ILE A 217 -29.70 -28.66 -42.86
CA ILE A 217 -30.82 -28.40 -43.75
C ILE A 217 -31.47 -29.75 -44.06
N LEU A 218 -32.63 -30.02 -43.45
CA LEU A 218 -33.53 -31.10 -43.86
C LEU A 218 -34.26 -30.67 -45.14
N TRP A 219 -33.84 -31.19 -46.28
CA TRP A 219 -34.62 -31.17 -47.52
C TRP A 219 -35.71 -32.23 -47.42
N ALA A 220 -36.97 -31.82 -47.36
CA ALA A 220 -38.12 -32.69 -47.57
C ALA A 220 -38.53 -32.60 -49.05
N PRO A 221 -38.63 -33.73 -49.78
CA PRO A 221 -39.22 -33.71 -51.11
C PRO A 221 -40.75 -33.62 -50.98
N PHE A 222 -41.35 -32.63 -51.62
CA PHE A 222 -42.78 -32.64 -51.92
C PHE A 222 -43.03 -33.51 -53.16
N PHE A 223 -44.06 -34.36 -53.02
CA PHE A 223 -44.80 -35.17 -53.99
C PHE A 223 -44.47 -35.05 -55.48
#